data_AF-A0A653CJU7-F1
#
_entry.id   AF-A0A653CJU7-F1
#
_cell.length_a   1.000
_cell.length_b   1.000
_cell.length_c   1.000
_cell.angle_alpha   90.00
_cell.angle_beta   90.00
_cell.angle_gamma   90.00
#
_symmetry.space_group_name_H-M   'P 1'
#
loop_
_entity.id
_entity.type
_entity.pdbx_description
1 polymer ?
#
loop_
_entity_poly.entity_id
_entity_poly.type
_entity_poly.pdbx_seq_one_letter_code
_entity_poly.pdbx_strand_id
1 'polypeptide(L)'
;MANEAVVVQAIYCYKKTNNDELTFKKGDIITVTQKDDGWWEGTLNGETGWFPSNYVKELKDVPKPHMNQENQYRSVVLKDLIDSEKAHVTELEALVTNFLQPLEKSTL
;
A
#
# COMPACT_ATOMS: atom_id res chain seq x y z
N MET A 1 -9.03 -18.96 19.86
CA MET A 1 -7.87 -18.40 19.14
C MET A 1 -8.11 -18.65 17.67
N ALA A 2 -8.49 -17.63 16.90
CA ALA A 2 -8.74 -17.79 15.48
C ALA A 2 -7.39 -17.87 14.77
N ASN A 3 -7.11 -18.98 14.10
CA ASN A 3 -5.93 -19.11 13.27
C ASN A 3 -6.12 -18.14 12.09
N GLU A 4 -5.32 -17.07 12.01
CA GLU A 4 -5.42 -16.11 10.91
C GLU A 4 -5.12 -16.83 9.60
N ALA A 5 -6.09 -16.86 8.70
CA ALA A 5 -5.90 -17.43 7.37
C ALA A 5 -4.91 -16.55 6.61
N VAL A 6 -3.73 -17.09 6.30
CA VAL A 6 -2.74 -16.38 5.49
C VAL A 6 -3.22 -16.39 4.05
N VAL A 7 -3.44 -15.23 3.47
CA VAL A 7 -3.80 -15.09 2.05
C VAL A 7 -2.59 -14.56 1.28
N VAL A 8 -2.38 -15.06 0.08
CA VAL A 8 -1.27 -14.64 -0.79
C VAL A 8 -1.81 -14.27 -2.18
N GLN A 9 -1.12 -13.35 -2.86
CA GLN A 9 -1.37 -13.05 -4.26
C GLN A 9 -0.26 -13.62 -5.13
N ALA A 10 -0.61 -14.32 -6.21
CA ALA A 10 0.33 -14.78 -7.22
C ALA A 10 0.97 -13.59 -7.97
N ILE A 11 2.29 -13.49 -7.93
CA ILE A 11 3.05 -12.46 -8.65
C ILE A 11 3.51 -12.95 -10.04
N TYR A 12 3.49 -14.27 -10.26
CA TYR A 12 3.75 -14.93 -11.54
C TYR A 12 2.71 -16.03 -11.80
N CYS A 13 2.60 -16.50 -13.05
CA CYS A 13 1.81 -17.69 -13.36
C CYS A 13 2.61 -18.94 -12.99
N TYR A 14 1.92 -19.95 -12.46
CA TYR A 14 2.51 -21.25 -12.16
C TYR A 14 1.62 -22.36 -12.71
N LYS A 15 2.23 -23.28 -13.47
CA LYS A 15 1.55 -24.43 -14.05
C LYS A 15 2.06 -25.68 -13.33
N LYS A 16 1.14 -26.45 -12.78
CA LYS A 16 1.47 -27.69 -12.05
C LYS A 16 2.22 -28.67 -12.94
N THR A 17 3.24 -29.30 -12.37
CA THR A 17 3.99 -30.39 -13.00
C THR A 17 3.52 -31.74 -12.47
N ASN A 18 3.13 -31.78 -11.19
CA ASN A 18 2.60 -32.96 -10.52
C ASN A 18 1.12 -32.78 -10.12
N ASN A 19 0.46 -33.87 -9.73
CA ASN A 19 -0.97 -33.88 -9.42
C ASN A 19 -1.32 -33.23 -8.08
N ASP A 20 -0.36 -33.15 -7.17
CA ASP A 20 -0.42 -32.53 -5.84
C ASP A 20 -0.12 -31.03 -5.87
N GLU A 21 0.25 -30.48 -7.02
CA GLU A 21 0.56 -29.06 -7.18
C GLU A 21 -0.65 -28.23 -7.65
N LEU A 22 -0.69 -26.97 -7.23
CA LEU A 22 -1.74 -26.02 -7.58
C LEU A 22 -1.38 -25.23 -8.85
N THR A 23 -2.29 -25.08 -9.81
CA THR A 23 -2.10 -24.18 -10.96
C THR A 23 -2.80 -22.85 -10.74
N PHE A 24 -2.12 -21.74 -11.03
CA PHE A 24 -2.68 -20.40 -10.90
C PHE A 24 -2.05 -19.41 -11.88
N LYS A 25 -2.74 -18.29 -12.08
CA LYS A 25 -2.31 -17.16 -12.90
C LYS A 25 -1.83 -16.02 -12.02
N LYS A 26 -0.99 -15.16 -12.59
CA LYS A 26 -0.60 -13.89 -11.95
C LYS A 26 -1.87 -13.10 -11.57
N GLY A 27 -1.92 -12.67 -10.31
CA GLY A 27 -3.03 -11.92 -9.73
C GLY A 27 -4.00 -12.78 -8.91
N ASP A 28 -3.98 -14.11 -9.06
CA ASP A 28 -4.85 -15.01 -8.30
C ASP A 28 -4.58 -14.92 -6.79
N ILE A 29 -5.62 -15.11 -6.01
CA ILE A 29 -5.62 -14.99 -4.55
C ILE A 29 -5.77 -16.39 -3.97
N ILE A 30 -4.76 -16.85 -3.24
CA ILE A 30 -4.67 -18.21 -2.72
C ILE A 30 -4.72 -18.14 -1.20
N THR A 31 -5.55 -18.99 -0.59
CA THR A 31 -5.58 -19.15 0.87
C THR A 31 -4.58 -20.21 1.26
N VAL A 32 -3.54 -19.83 2.00
CA VAL A 32 -2.48 -20.74 2.44
C VAL A 32 -2.97 -21.58 3.61
N THR A 33 -2.88 -22.90 3.46
CA THR A 33 -3.26 -23.90 4.47
C THR A 33 -2.03 -24.42 5.22
N GLN A 34 -0.89 -24.54 4.55
CA GLN A 34 0.36 -25.03 5.12
C GLN A 34 1.58 -24.33 4.51
N LYS A 35 2.63 -24.15 5.31
CA LYS A 35 3.93 -23.62 4.85
C LYS A 35 5.01 -24.65 5.17
N ASP A 36 5.72 -25.08 4.14
CA ASP A 36 6.95 -25.85 4.24
C ASP A 36 8.09 -25.08 3.55
N ASP A 37 9.35 -25.38 3.89
CA ASP A 37 10.49 -24.59 3.46
C ASP A 37 10.59 -24.47 1.93
N GLY A 38 10.22 -23.31 1.39
CA GLY A 38 10.17 -23.02 -0.05
C GLY A 38 8.87 -23.40 -0.76
N TRP A 39 8.06 -24.31 -0.23
CA TRP A 39 6.80 -24.80 -0.83
C TRP A 39 5.62 -24.62 0.11
N TRP A 40 4.56 -23.98 -0.38
CA TRP A 40 3.35 -23.75 0.40
C TRP A 40 2.17 -24.50 -0.20
N GLU A 41 1.27 -24.96 0.65
CA GLU A 41 -0.01 -25.52 0.26
C GLU A 41 -1.08 -24.44 0.38
N GLY A 42 -1.99 -24.38 -0.59
CA GLY A 42 -3.13 -23.50 -0.50
C GLY A 42 -4.28 -23.91 -1.39
N THR A 43 -5.41 -23.24 -1.19
CA THR A 43 -6.65 -23.49 -1.92
C THR A 43 -7.01 -22.31 -2.81
N LEU A 44 -7.33 -22.61 -4.08
CA LEU A 44 -7.82 -21.67 -5.08
C LEU A 44 -9.00 -22.31 -5.83
N ASN A 45 -10.16 -21.63 -5.88
CA ASN A 45 -11.36 -22.12 -6.58
C ASN A 45 -11.79 -23.55 -6.19
N GLY A 46 -11.52 -23.97 -4.95
CA GLY A 46 -11.83 -25.31 -4.45
C GLY A 46 -10.79 -26.39 -4.79
N GLU A 47 -9.75 -26.07 -5.55
CA GLU A 47 -8.58 -26.94 -5.77
C GLU A 47 -7.51 -26.62 -4.73
N THR A 48 -6.97 -27.65 -4.06
CA THR A 48 -5.88 -27.53 -3.10
C THR A 48 -4.64 -28.19 -3.66
N GLY A 49 -3.49 -27.54 -3.51
CA GLY A 49 -2.22 -28.11 -3.89
C GLY A 49 -1.02 -27.26 -3.50
N TRP A 50 0.15 -27.81 -3.76
CA TRP A 50 1.44 -27.23 -3.45
C TRP A 50 1.93 -26.27 -4.53
N PHE A 51 2.64 -25.23 -4.12
CA PHE A 51 3.25 -24.28 -5.02
C PHE A 51 4.48 -23.62 -4.42
N PRO A 52 5.41 -23.15 -5.26
CA PRO A 52 6.61 -22.48 -4.77
C PRO A 52 6.29 -21.11 -4.17
N SER A 53 6.71 -20.90 -2.92
CA SER A 53 6.42 -19.68 -2.15
C SER A 53 6.95 -18.39 -2.78
N ASN A 54 8.01 -18.46 -3.59
CA ASN A 54 8.56 -17.30 -4.30
C ASN A 54 7.73 -16.84 -5.52
N TYR A 55 6.65 -17.56 -5.86
CA TYR A 55 5.70 -17.17 -6.92
C TYR A 55 4.53 -16.34 -6.37
N VAL A 56 4.48 -16.13 -5.05
CA VAL A 56 3.40 -15.43 -4.38
C VAL A 56 3.94 -14.36 -3.43
N LYS A 57 3.06 -13.45 -3.03
CA LYS A 57 3.33 -12.43 -2.01
C LYS A 57 2.24 -12.48 -0.96
N GLU A 58 2.61 -12.57 0.31
CA GLU A 58 1.64 -12.53 1.42
C GLU A 58 0.87 -11.21 1.43
N LEU A 59 -0.45 -11.31 1.53
CA LEU A 59 -1.39 -10.23 1.75
C LEU A 59 -1.57 -10.06 3.27
N LYS A 60 -0.48 -9.72 3.96
CA LYS A 60 -0.52 -9.31 5.37
C LYS A 60 -1.07 -7.89 5.42
N ASP A 61 -2.34 -7.78 5.80
CA ASP A 61 -3.15 -6.56 5.83
C ASP A 61 -3.34 -5.93 4.44
N VAL A 62 -4.57 -5.55 4.14
CA VAL A 62 -4.93 -4.79 2.93
C VAL A 62 -3.94 -3.64 2.74
N PRO A 63 -3.04 -3.70 1.74
CA PRO A 63 -2.25 -2.54 1.40
C PRO A 63 -3.21 -1.61 0.68
N LYS A 64 -3.44 -0.43 1.27
CA LYS A 64 -3.83 0.76 0.50
C LYS A 64 -3.01 0.75 -0.79
N PRO A 65 -3.64 1.00 -1.95
CA PRO A 65 -3.10 0.66 -3.26
C PRO A 65 -1.63 1.06 -3.36
N HIS A 66 -0.79 0.11 -3.78
CA HIS A 66 0.64 0.31 -4.00
C HIS A 66 0.86 1.52 -4.94
N MET A 67 1.04 2.71 -4.37
CA MET A 67 1.80 3.75 -5.01
C MET A 67 3.26 3.34 -4.87
N ASN A 68 3.97 3.21 -6.00
CA ASN A 68 5.42 2.96 -6.05
C ASN A 68 6.14 3.71 -4.92
N GLN A 69 7.11 3.13 -4.21
CA GLN A 69 7.77 3.80 -3.06
C GLN A 69 8.21 5.24 -3.39
N GLU A 70 8.68 5.51 -4.61
CA GLU A 70 8.97 6.86 -5.13
C GLU A 70 7.77 7.83 -5.11
N ASN A 71 6.56 7.35 -5.39
CA ASN A 71 5.33 8.13 -5.33
C ASN A 71 4.92 8.42 -3.88
N GLN A 72 5.21 7.52 -2.93
CA GLN A 72 4.96 7.80 -1.51
C GLN A 72 5.92 8.87 -0.98
N TYR A 73 7.22 8.78 -1.29
CA TYR A 73 8.18 9.84 -0.94
C TYR A 73 7.82 11.17 -1.60
N ARG A 74 7.45 11.16 -2.89
CA ARG A 74 6.95 12.36 -3.57
C ARG A 74 5.71 12.94 -2.90
N SER A 75 4.75 12.11 -2.50
CA SER A 75 3.54 12.59 -1.86
C SER A 75 3.81 13.23 -0.49
N VAL A 76 4.77 12.72 0.28
CA VAL A 76 5.16 13.30 1.57
C VAL A 76 5.88 14.64 1.34
N VAL A 77 6.89 14.67 0.47
CA VAL A 77 7.65 15.90 0.17
C VAL A 77 6.75 17.01 -0.40
N LEU A 78 5.84 16.66 -1.31
CA LEU A 78 4.90 17.62 -1.88
C LEU A 78 3.92 18.15 -0.83
N LYS A 79 3.49 17.30 0.11
CA LYS A 79 2.60 17.72 1.20
C LYS A 79 3.30 18.69 2.14
N ASP A 80 4.53 18.37 2.55
CA ASP A 80 5.32 19.23 3.44
C ASP A 80 5.58 20.61 2.79
N LEU A 81 5.86 20.63 1.47
CA LEU A 81 6.04 21.89 0.73
C LEU A 81 4.75 22.74 0.73
N ILE A 82 3.61 22.12 0.45
CA ILE A 82 2.31 22.80 0.43
C ILE A 82 1.95 23.33 1.82
N ASP A 83 2.19 22.53 2.86
CA ASP A 83 1.88 22.90 4.23
C ASP A 83 2.78 24.04 4.72
N SER A 84 4.05 24.06 4.31
CA SER A 84 4.97 25.19 4.56
C SER A 84 4.50 26.47 3.87
N GLU A 85 4.14 26.43 2.59
CA GLU A 85 3.66 27.61 1.88
C GLU A 85 2.34 28.14 2.46
N LYS A 86 1.44 27.26 2.88
CA LYS A 86 0.23 27.68 3.58
C LYS A 86 0.55 28.40 4.89
N ALA A 87 1.51 27.90 5.66
CA ALA A 87 1.93 28.54 6.89
C ALA A 87 2.51 29.94 6.61
N HIS A 88 3.36 30.09 5.58
CA HIS A 88 3.89 31.38 5.17
C HIS A 88 2.81 32.37 4.73
N VAL A 89 1.83 31.92 3.93
CA VAL A 89 0.69 32.75 3.50
C VAL A 89 -0.13 33.20 4.71
N THR A 90 -0.44 32.30 5.65
CA THR A 90 -1.19 32.65 6.86
C THR A 90 -0.44 33.70 7.70
N GLU A 91 0.89 33.59 7.81
CA GLU A 91 1.69 34.58 8.52
C GLU A 91 1.65 35.95 7.84
N LEU A 92 1.78 36.00 6.51
CA LEU A 92 1.66 37.24 5.74
C LEU A 92 0.28 37.87 5.85
N GLU A 93 -0.78 37.06 5.75
CA GLU A 93 -2.17 37.51 5.94
C GLU A 93 -2.35 38.12 7.33
N ALA A 94 -1.83 37.45 8.38
CA ALA A 94 -1.89 37.98 9.74
C ALA A 94 -1.15 39.32 9.86
N LEU A 95 -0.01 39.49 9.20
CA LEU A 95 0.72 40.76 9.21
C LEU A 95 -0.06 41.87 8.49
N VAL A 96 -0.67 41.56 7.34
CA VAL A 96 -1.48 42.50 6.59
C VAL A 96 -2.71 42.93 7.39
N THR A 97 -3.43 41.97 7.96
CA THR A 97 -4.65 42.23 8.72
C THR A 97 -4.40 42.95 10.03
N ASN A 98 -3.36 42.54 10.78
CA ASN A 98 -3.15 43.05 12.13
C ASN A 98 -2.32 44.34 12.18
N PHE A 99 -1.53 44.64 11.15
CA PHE A 99 -0.64 45.81 11.16
C PHE A 99 -0.88 46.74 9.98
N LEU A 100 -0.72 46.27 8.74
CA LEU A 100 -0.78 47.15 7.55
C LEU A 100 -2.16 47.80 7.38
N GLN A 101 -3.24 47.02 7.46
CA GLN A 101 -4.59 47.55 7.32
C GLN A 101 -4.97 48.58 8.41
N PRO A 102 -4.70 48.34 9.71
CA PRO A 102 -4.88 49.35 10.74
C PRO A 102 -4.03 50.62 10.55
N LEU A 103 -2.79 50.47 10.06
CA LEU A 103 -1.91 51.61 9.78
C LEU A 103 -2.47 52.48 8.66
N GLU A 104 -2.86 51.88 7.53
CA GLU A 104 -3.44 52.60 6.39
C GLU A 104 -4.70 53.38 6.79
N LYS A 105 -5.58 52.75 7.58
CA LYS A 105 -6.81 53.37 8.09
C LYS A 105 -6.56 54.50 9.10
N SER A 106 -5.42 54.49 9.79
CA SER A 106 -5.06 55.55 10.76
C SER A 106 -4.39 56.75 10.10
N THR A 107 -3.94 56.62 8.85
CA THR A 107 -3.38 57.72 8.03
C THR A 107 -4.39 58.51 7.21
N LEU A 108 -5.69 58.14 7.26
CA LEU A 108 -6.83 58.89 6.73
C LEU A 108 -7.54 59.66 7.86
#